data_AF-A0A6P1VS37-F1
#
_entry.id   AF-A0A6P1VS37-F1
#
_cell.length_a   1.000
_cell.length_b   1.000
_cell.length_c   1.000
_cell.angle_alpha   90.00
_cell.angle_beta   90.00
_cell.angle_gamma   90.00
#
_symmetry.space_group_name_H-M   'P 1'
#
loop_
_entity.id
_entity.type
_entity.pdbx_description
1 polymer ?
#
loop_
_entity_poly.entity_id
_entity_poly.type
_entity_poly.pdbx_seq_one_letter_code
_entity_poly.pdbx_strand_id
1 'polypeptide(L)'
;MDHYKSLIKYNIQSNQRVLAQLRDFPQHEFEKELGGSFPSLKLTIRHLLESDWIWLKRWQGEPLATLPTHWETNAVESIQAIWEPIQDDIDAYFSVCLPDQLERSVRFTTKKGDTFALLLWQTINHVVNHGTYHRGQITNMVRMLGYQPVVTELFLFFNENNRVEQSNTLS
;
A
#
# COMPACT_ATOMS: atom_id res chain seq x y z
N MET A 1 -5.78 8.61 -18.06
CA MET A 1 -5.36 8.89 -16.66
C MET A 1 -3.84 8.98 -16.60
N ASP A 2 -3.25 9.88 -15.81
CA ASP A 2 -1.79 9.96 -15.62
C ASP A 2 -1.27 8.59 -15.09
N HIS A 3 -0.24 8.04 -15.73
CA HIS A 3 0.30 6.70 -15.45
C HIS A 3 0.58 6.50 -13.95
N TYR A 4 1.22 7.50 -13.31
CA TYR A 4 1.59 7.40 -11.90
C TYR A 4 0.40 7.50 -10.96
N LYS A 5 -0.60 8.32 -11.28
CA LYS A 5 -1.88 8.35 -10.54
C LYS A 5 -2.57 6.99 -10.61
N SER A 6 -2.49 6.32 -11.75
CA SER A 6 -3.05 4.97 -11.94
C SER A 6 -2.33 3.94 -11.07
N LEU A 7 -1.00 4.00 -10.97
CA LEU A 7 -0.22 3.11 -10.10
C LEU A 7 -0.53 3.33 -8.60
N ILE A 8 -0.70 4.59 -8.17
CA ILE A 8 -1.10 4.90 -6.78
C ILE A 8 -2.49 4.35 -6.48
N LYS A 9 -3.48 4.59 -7.35
CA LYS A 9 -4.83 4.03 -7.19
C LYS A 9 -4.82 2.51 -7.17
N TYR A 10 -4.02 1.88 -8.04
CA TYR A 10 -3.82 0.43 -8.02
C TYR A 10 -3.30 -0.06 -6.67
N ASN A 11 -2.29 0.61 -6.10
CA ASN A 11 -1.72 0.24 -4.81
C ASN A 11 -2.77 0.31 -3.70
N ILE A 12 -3.50 1.43 -3.61
CA ILE A 12 -4.56 1.65 -2.62
C ILE A 12 -5.67 0.61 -2.75
N GLN A 13 -6.23 0.43 -3.95
CA GLN A 13 -7.30 -0.55 -4.15
C GLN A 13 -6.85 -1.99 -3.88
N SER A 14 -5.60 -2.33 -4.21
CA SER A 14 -5.05 -3.64 -3.90
C SER A 14 -4.90 -3.87 -2.39
N ASN A 15 -4.45 -2.86 -1.64
CA ASN A 15 -4.39 -2.91 -0.18
C ASN A 15 -5.78 -3.08 0.43
N GLN A 16 -6.77 -2.29 -0.03
CA GLN A 16 -8.16 -2.39 0.41
C GLN A 16 -8.78 -3.77 0.14
N ARG A 17 -8.53 -4.36 -1.04
CA ARG A 17 -8.99 -5.73 -1.38
C ARG A 17 -8.42 -6.77 -0.42
N VAL A 18 -7.12 -6.67 -0.12
CA VAL A 18 -6.47 -7.60 0.82
C VAL A 18 -7.03 -7.43 2.22
N LEU A 19 -7.16 -6.20 2.73
CA LEU A 19 -7.78 -5.96 4.04
C LEU A 19 -9.22 -6.47 4.11
N ALA A 20 -10.00 -6.28 3.05
CA ALA A 20 -11.37 -6.79 2.96
C ALA A 20 -11.41 -8.32 3.09
N GLN A 21 -10.53 -9.04 2.40
CA GLN A 21 -10.42 -10.49 2.55
C GLN A 21 -10.01 -10.91 3.97
N LEU A 22 -9.04 -10.22 4.56
CA LEU A 22 -8.49 -10.61 5.86
C LEU A 22 -9.44 -10.37 7.03
N ARG A 23 -10.46 -9.51 6.88
CA ARG A 23 -11.50 -9.29 7.90
C ARG A 23 -12.27 -10.57 8.27
N ASP A 24 -12.39 -11.50 7.34
CA ASP A 24 -13.12 -12.76 7.58
C ASP A 24 -12.25 -13.84 8.26
N PHE A 25 -10.96 -13.56 8.51
CA PHE A 25 -10.04 -14.54 9.06
C PHE A 25 -10.15 -14.58 10.59
N PRO A 26 -10.19 -15.76 11.21
CA PRO A 26 -10.05 -15.88 12.66
C PRO A 26 -8.75 -15.24 13.16
N GLN A 27 -8.80 -14.58 14.32
CA GLN A 27 -7.64 -13.90 14.92
C GLN A 27 -6.39 -14.80 15.00
N HIS A 28 -6.57 -16.06 15.38
CA HIS A 28 -5.45 -17.00 15.53
C HIS A 28 -4.76 -17.34 14.18
N GLU A 29 -5.46 -17.23 13.05
CA GLU A 29 -4.86 -17.40 11.71
C GLU A 29 -4.18 -16.12 11.22
N PHE A 30 -4.77 -14.96 11.52
CA PHE A 30 -4.19 -13.65 11.24
C PHE A 30 -2.82 -13.47 11.93
N GLU A 31 -2.67 -14.05 13.13
CA GLU A 31 -1.45 -13.98 13.94
C GLU A 31 -0.48 -15.14 13.72
N LYS A 32 -0.92 -16.22 13.08
CA LYS A 32 -0.14 -17.45 12.92
C LYS A 32 1.19 -17.18 12.22
N GLU A 33 2.26 -17.75 12.78
CA GLU A 33 3.57 -17.71 12.13
C GLU A 33 3.64 -18.71 10.96
N LEU A 34 3.97 -18.19 9.78
CA LEU A 34 4.07 -18.88 8.49
C LEU A 34 5.43 -18.63 7.82
N GLY A 35 6.34 -17.89 8.47
CA GLY A 35 7.66 -17.53 7.96
C GLY A 35 7.67 -16.34 7.00
N GLY A 36 8.77 -16.15 6.27
CA GLY A 36 8.99 -14.98 5.39
C GLY A 36 9.65 -13.79 6.10
N SER A 37 9.75 -12.64 5.41
CA SER A 37 10.39 -11.44 5.97
C SER A 37 9.60 -10.83 7.13
N PHE A 38 8.28 -11.04 7.14
CA PHE A 38 7.39 -10.77 8.26
C PHE A 38 6.62 -12.07 8.53
N PRO A 39 6.65 -12.65 9.74
CA PRO A 39 6.28 -14.05 9.89
C PRO A 39 4.78 -14.33 9.87
N SER A 40 3.89 -13.32 9.82
CA SER A 40 2.43 -13.52 9.83
C SER A 40 1.69 -12.53 8.93
N LEU A 41 0.41 -12.79 8.67
CA LEU A 41 -0.48 -11.87 7.97
C LEU A 41 -0.55 -10.52 8.69
N LYS A 42 -0.70 -10.54 10.02
CA LYS A 42 -0.69 -9.34 10.88
C LYS A 42 0.56 -8.51 10.67
N LEU A 43 1.73 -9.11 10.77
CA LEU A 43 2.99 -8.39 10.68
C LEU A 43 3.28 -7.90 9.25
N THR A 44 2.86 -8.65 8.23
CA THR A 44 3.04 -8.25 6.83
C THR A 44 2.14 -7.06 6.46
N ILE A 45 0.87 -7.09 6.89
CA ILE A 45 -0.07 -5.98 6.66
C ILE A 45 0.32 -4.74 7.47
N ARG A 46 0.70 -4.92 8.73
CA ARG A 46 1.22 -3.83 9.55
C ARG A 46 2.42 -3.16 8.89
N HIS A 47 3.35 -3.93 8.32
CA HIS A 47 4.50 -3.38 7.59
C HIS A 47 4.10 -2.57 6.35
N LEU A 48 3.09 -3.02 5.60
CA LEU A 48 2.56 -2.23 4.48
C LEU A 48 1.99 -0.88 4.93
N LEU A 49 1.19 -0.87 6.00
CA LEU A 49 0.67 0.35 6.64
C LEU A 49 1.81 1.29 7.06
N GLU A 50 2.79 0.76 7.79
CA GLU A 50 3.93 1.53 8.29
C GLU A 50 4.76 2.11 7.14
N SER A 51 4.93 1.37 6.05
CA SER A 51 5.61 1.82 4.84
C SER A 51 4.87 2.96 4.15
N ASP A 52 3.56 2.82 3.94
CA ASP A 52 2.72 3.85 3.31
C ASP A 52 2.75 5.16 4.11
N TRP A 53 2.67 5.09 5.44
CA TRP A 53 2.83 6.26 6.30
C TRP A 53 4.18 6.94 6.15
N ILE A 54 5.27 6.18 6.25
CA ILE A 54 6.62 6.72 6.14
C ILE A 54 6.81 7.42 4.78
N TRP A 55 6.30 6.84 3.70
CA TRP A 55 6.40 7.42 2.37
C TRP A 55 5.51 8.64 2.20
N LEU A 56 4.28 8.64 2.70
CA LEU A 56 3.41 9.81 2.74
C LEU A 56 4.13 10.99 3.42
N LYS A 57 4.71 10.76 4.59
CA LYS A 57 5.48 11.78 5.32
C LYS A 57 6.67 12.31 4.55
N ARG A 58 7.44 11.43 3.91
CA ARG A 58 8.56 11.83 3.04
C ARG A 58 8.10 12.65 1.85
N TRP A 59 6.97 12.30 1.24
CA TRP A 59 6.40 13.08 0.14
C TRP A 59 5.91 14.46 0.58
N GLN A 60 5.40 14.57 1.81
CA GLN A 60 5.01 15.82 2.48
C GLN A 60 6.20 16.64 3.02
N GLY A 61 7.44 16.19 2.82
CA GLY A 61 8.64 16.94 3.19
C GLY A 61 9.17 16.65 4.60
N GLU A 62 8.75 15.56 5.23
CA GLU A 62 9.29 15.07 6.51
C GLU A 62 10.34 13.96 6.24
N PRO A 63 11.64 14.28 6.10
CA PRO A 63 12.66 13.30 5.69
C PRO A 63 12.93 12.22 6.75
N LEU A 64 12.69 12.52 8.03
CA LEU A 64 12.82 11.61 9.16
C LEU A 64 11.44 11.29 9.74
N ALA A 65 10.64 10.56 8.98
CA ALA A 65 9.33 10.11 9.44
C ALA A 65 9.47 9.04 10.54
N THR A 66 8.76 9.24 11.64
CA THR A 66 8.65 8.27 12.75
C THR A 66 7.27 7.61 12.75
N LEU A 67 7.21 6.39 13.28
CA LEU A 67 5.94 5.70 13.46
C LEU A 67 5.25 6.24 14.73
N PRO A 68 3.95 6.55 14.67
CA PRO A 68 3.20 6.90 15.87
C PRO A 68 3.18 5.74 16.87
N THR A 69 3.49 6.04 18.13
CA THR A 69 3.59 5.03 19.20
C THR A 69 2.23 4.56 19.74
N HIS A 70 1.15 5.25 19.40
CA HIS A 70 -0.21 4.99 19.88
C HIS A 70 -1.02 4.06 18.96
N TRP A 71 -0.42 3.56 17.88
CA TRP A 71 -1.12 2.67 16.95
C TRP A 71 -1.33 1.28 17.54
N GLU A 72 -2.59 0.91 17.70
CA GLU A 72 -3.02 -0.43 18.08
C GLU A 72 -3.30 -1.26 16.83
N THR A 73 -2.40 -2.18 16.49
CA THR A 73 -2.48 -3.01 15.26
C THR A 73 -2.74 -4.48 15.58
N ASN A 74 -3.58 -4.76 16.57
CA ASN A 74 -3.82 -6.12 17.06
C ASN A 74 -4.82 -6.88 16.19
N ALA A 75 -5.77 -6.21 15.54
CA ALA A 75 -6.79 -6.80 14.69
C ALA A 75 -6.81 -6.15 13.30
N VAL A 76 -7.48 -6.79 12.34
CA VAL A 76 -7.59 -6.26 10.97
C VAL A 76 -8.34 -4.93 10.98
N GLU A 77 -9.39 -4.82 11.78
CA GLU A 77 -10.23 -3.62 11.90
C GLU A 77 -9.43 -2.45 12.46
N SER A 78 -8.55 -2.70 13.44
CA SER A 78 -7.76 -1.64 14.06
C SER A 78 -6.68 -1.14 13.09
N ILE A 79 -6.09 -2.03 12.29
CA ILE A 79 -5.19 -1.65 11.19
C ILE A 79 -5.95 -0.86 10.13
N GLN A 80 -7.13 -1.32 9.71
CA GLN A 80 -7.94 -0.66 8.68
C GLN A 80 -8.30 0.76 9.11
N ALA A 81 -8.74 0.95 10.36
CA ALA A 81 -9.09 2.26 10.90
C ALA A 81 -7.93 3.27 10.89
N ILE A 82 -6.68 2.78 10.96
CA ILE A 82 -5.47 3.61 10.86
C ILE A 82 -5.09 3.83 9.39
N TRP A 83 -5.17 2.78 8.57
CA TRP A 83 -4.63 2.80 7.20
C TRP A 83 -5.54 3.48 6.19
N GLU A 84 -6.87 3.44 6.37
CA GLU A 84 -7.81 4.10 5.47
C GLU A 84 -7.55 5.61 5.36
N PRO A 85 -7.50 6.39 6.46
CA PRO A 85 -7.17 7.82 6.37
C PRO A 85 -5.80 8.09 5.72
N ILE A 86 -4.81 7.22 5.95
CA ILE A 86 -3.48 7.35 5.33
C ILE A 86 -3.57 7.15 3.81
N GLN A 87 -4.37 6.18 3.36
CA GLN A 87 -4.57 5.95 1.92
C GLN A 87 -5.35 7.08 1.26
N ASP A 88 -6.33 7.65 1.97
CA ASP A 88 -7.06 8.85 1.50
C ASP A 88 -6.11 10.05 1.38
N ASP A 89 -5.21 10.26 2.36
CA ASP A 89 -4.18 11.30 2.29
C ASP A 89 -3.19 11.08 1.13
N ILE A 90 -2.83 9.83 0.83
CA ILE A 90 -2.00 9.48 -0.33
C ILE A 90 -2.73 9.79 -1.64
N ASP A 91 -4.01 9.38 -1.78
CA ASP A 91 -4.78 9.69 -2.99
C ASP A 91 -4.96 11.21 -3.15
N ALA A 92 -5.30 11.92 -2.08
CA ALA A 92 -5.40 13.37 -2.06
C ALA A 92 -4.09 14.04 -2.48
N TYR A 93 -2.96 13.59 -1.92
CA TYR A 93 -1.62 14.08 -2.27
C TYR A 93 -1.34 13.95 -3.78
N PHE A 94 -1.67 12.81 -4.39
CA PHE A 94 -1.42 12.57 -5.81
C PHE A 94 -2.53 13.06 -6.74
N SER A 95 -3.71 13.39 -6.24
CA SER A 95 -4.79 13.99 -7.02
C SER A 95 -4.39 15.35 -7.59
N VAL A 96 -3.67 16.14 -6.79
CA VAL A 96 -3.17 17.49 -7.13
C VAL A 96 -1.74 17.47 -7.68
N CYS A 97 -1.05 16.31 -7.67
CA CYS A 97 0.28 16.19 -8.25
C CYS A 97 0.21 16.39 -9.77
N LEU A 98 1.07 17.28 -10.28
CA LEU A 98 1.17 17.62 -11.69
C LEU A 98 2.35 16.86 -12.35
N PRO A 99 2.31 16.58 -13.67
CA PRO A 99 3.38 15.84 -14.35
C PRO A 99 4.78 16.45 -14.21
N ASP A 100 4.88 17.78 -14.15
CA ASP A 100 6.14 18.52 -13.95
C ASP A 100 6.74 18.31 -12.55
N GLN A 101 5.94 17.87 -11.58
CA GLN A 101 6.42 17.54 -10.23
C GLN A 101 7.06 16.15 -10.12
N LEU A 102 6.94 15.29 -11.14
CA LEU A 102 7.49 13.92 -11.09
C LEU A 102 9.02 13.89 -10.99
N GLU A 103 9.69 14.91 -11.54
CA GLU A 103 11.14 15.09 -11.50
C GLU A 103 11.62 15.81 -10.22
N ARG A 104 10.72 16.16 -9.30
CA ARG A 104 11.13 16.78 -8.02
C ARG A 104 11.92 15.76 -7.18
N SER A 105 12.93 16.24 -6.48
CA SER A 105 13.67 15.41 -5.53
C SER A 105 12.90 15.21 -4.21
N VAL A 106 12.81 13.97 -3.76
CA VAL A 106 12.34 13.54 -2.45
C VAL A 106 13.55 13.11 -1.63
N ARG A 107 13.89 13.91 -0.60
CA ARG A 107 14.98 13.60 0.32
C ARG A 107 14.45 12.88 1.54
N PHE A 108 15.15 11.85 2.00
CA PHE A 108 14.75 11.10 3.19
C PHE A 108 15.94 10.47 3.89
N THR A 109 15.77 10.22 5.19
CA THR A 109 16.75 9.54 6.03
C THR A 109 16.17 8.22 6.51
N THR A 110 16.98 7.17 6.47
CA THR A 110 16.60 5.84 6.96
C THR A 110 16.78 5.76 8.47
N LYS A 111 16.18 4.74 9.11
CA LYS A 111 16.40 4.47 10.54
C LYS A 111 17.88 4.23 10.90
N LYS A 112 18.72 3.85 9.93
CA LYS A 112 20.18 3.66 10.11
C LYS A 112 20.97 4.97 10.07
N GLY A 113 20.33 6.09 9.76
CA GLY A 113 20.97 7.41 9.62
C GLY A 113 21.40 7.77 8.19
N ASP A 114 21.33 6.81 7.25
CA ASP A 114 21.70 7.06 5.86
C ASP A 114 20.67 7.98 5.17
N THR A 115 21.15 9.01 4.48
CA THR A 115 20.31 9.98 3.76
C THR A 115 20.39 9.76 2.26
N PHE A 116 19.22 9.74 1.63
CA PHE A 116 19.05 9.53 0.20
C PHE A 116 18.24 10.66 -0.43
N ALA A 117 18.35 10.79 -1.75
CA ALA A 117 17.55 11.67 -2.57
C ALA A 117 17.15 10.89 -3.83
N LEU A 118 15.84 10.74 -4.07
CA LEU A 118 15.28 10.07 -5.25
C LEU A 118 14.25 10.98 -5.91
N LEU A 119 14.01 10.81 -7.20
CA LEU A 119 12.94 11.54 -7.89
C LEU A 119 11.58 11.02 -7.44
N LEU A 120 10.56 11.87 -7.44
CA LEU A 120 9.21 11.49 -6.99
C LEU A 120 8.70 10.25 -7.73
N TRP A 121 8.86 10.20 -9.06
CA TRP A 121 8.46 9.04 -9.84
C TRP A 121 9.18 7.74 -9.44
N GLN A 122 10.44 7.83 -9.01
CA GLN A 122 11.20 6.66 -8.53
C GLN A 122 10.62 6.16 -7.20
N THR A 123 10.25 7.09 -6.32
CA THR A 123 9.63 6.74 -5.03
C THR A 123 8.24 6.13 -5.18
N ILE A 124 7.44 6.62 -6.14
CA ILE A 124 6.12 6.02 -6.48
C ILE A 124 6.31 4.58 -6.94
N ASN A 125 7.22 4.34 -7.89
CA ASN A 125 7.53 2.99 -8.36
C ASN A 125 8.00 2.07 -7.23
N HIS A 126 8.86 2.59 -6.34
CA HIS A 126 9.32 1.83 -5.18
C HIS A 126 8.15 1.42 -4.29
N VAL A 127 7.27 2.36 -3.90
CA VAL A 127 6.12 2.07 -3.03
C VAL A 127 5.18 1.04 -3.65
N VAL A 128 4.85 1.22 -4.93
CA VAL A 128 3.94 0.31 -5.65
C VAL A 128 4.55 -1.09 -5.77
N ASN A 129 5.83 -1.19 -6.15
CA ASN A 129 6.52 -2.47 -6.28
C ASN A 129 6.74 -3.16 -4.92
N HIS A 130 7.09 -2.40 -3.88
CA HIS A 130 7.18 -2.88 -2.50
C HIS A 130 5.83 -3.43 -2.01
N GLY A 131 4.74 -2.71 -2.33
CA GLY A 131 3.37 -3.16 -2.10
C GLY A 131 3.10 -4.51 -2.77
N THR A 132 3.41 -4.64 -4.06
CA THR A 132 3.22 -5.88 -4.81
C THR A 132 4.02 -7.05 -4.24
N TYR A 133 5.28 -6.80 -3.86
CA TYR A 133 6.13 -7.81 -3.22
C TYR A 133 5.49 -8.39 -1.94
N HIS A 134 5.06 -7.54 -1.02
CA HIS A 134 4.45 -8.01 0.23
C HIS A 134 3.02 -8.52 0.06
N ARG A 135 2.23 -8.01 -0.89
CA ARG A 135 0.95 -8.63 -1.25
C ARG A 135 1.13 -10.03 -1.86
N GLY A 136 2.22 -10.27 -2.58
CA GLY A 136 2.62 -11.61 -2.99
C GLY A 136 2.93 -12.55 -1.81
N GLN A 137 3.61 -12.05 -0.78
CA GLN A 137 3.83 -12.77 0.48
C GLN A 137 2.50 -13.11 1.17
N ILE A 138 1.57 -12.15 1.27
CA ILE A 138 0.23 -12.35 1.82
C ILE A 138 -0.54 -13.39 1.02
N THR A 139 -0.49 -13.32 -0.31
CA THR A 139 -1.13 -14.29 -1.21
C THR A 139 -0.65 -15.70 -0.91
N ASN A 140 0.66 -15.88 -0.67
CA ASN A 140 1.22 -17.17 -0.28
C ASN A 140 0.74 -17.63 1.11
N MET A 141 0.75 -16.73 2.10
CA MET A 141 0.27 -17.04 3.46
C MET A 141 -1.20 -17.46 3.48
N VAL A 142 -2.06 -16.75 2.74
CA VAL A 142 -3.48 -17.07 2.58
C VAL A 142 -3.65 -18.49 2.01
N ARG A 143 -2.83 -18.88 1.02
CA ARG A 143 -2.81 -20.26 0.50
C ARG A 143 -2.33 -21.28 1.52
N MET A 144 -1.29 -20.97 2.31
CA MET A 144 -0.78 -21.85 3.37
C MET A 144 -1.82 -22.12 4.47
N LEU A 145 -2.75 -21.19 4.67
CA LEU A 145 -3.90 -21.34 5.57
C LEU A 145 -5.07 -22.09 4.93
N GLY A 146 -4.98 -22.45 3.64
CA GLY A 146 -6.01 -23.23 2.93
C GLY A 146 -7.08 -22.39 2.23
N TYR A 147 -6.94 -21.07 2.19
CA TYR A 147 -7.89 -20.16 1.54
C TYR A 147 -7.45 -19.76 0.14
N GLN A 148 -8.42 -19.31 -0.68
CA GLN A 148 -8.14 -18.72 -1.98
C GLN A 148 -7.83 -17.22 -1.84
N PRO A 149 -6.64 -16.74 -2.26
CA PRO A 149 -6.27 -15.34 -2.10
C PRO A 149 -7.01 -14.43 -3.08
N VAL A 150 -7.28 -13.21 -2.64
CA VAL A 150 -7.82 -12.15 -3.51
C VAL A 150 -6.80 -11.77 -4.57
N VAL A 151 -7.29 -11.52 -5.79
CA VAL A 151 -6.43 -11.16 -6.92
C VAL A 151 -6.11 -9.67 -6.87
N THR A 152 -4.82 -9.34 -6.99
CA THR A 152 -4.29 -7.97 -6.99
C THR A 152 -3.42 -7.69 -8.22
N GLU A 153 -3.70 -8.35 -9.34
CA GLU A 153 -2.94 -8.18 -10.59
C GLU A 153 -3.19 -6.80 -11.23
N LEU A 154 -2.11 -6.14 -11.66
CA LEU A 154 -2.16 -4.78 -12.22
C LEU A 154 -2.96 -4.72 -13.52
N PHE A 155 -2.85 -5.72 -14.40
CA PHE A 155 -3.59 -5.71 -15.66
C PHE A 155 -5.11 -5.84 -15.44
N LEU A 156 -5.54 -6.55 -14.39
CA LEU A 156 -6.96 -6.66 -14.04
C LEU A 156 -7.50 -5.33 -13.55
N PHE A 157 -6.74 -4.61 -12.72
CA PHE A 157 -7.08 -3.24 -12.33
C PHE A 157 -7.29 -2.35 -13.56
N PHE A 158 -6.38 -2.36 -14.54
CA PHE A 158 -6.55 -1.57 -15.77
C PHE A 158 -7.77 -2.01 -16.58
N ASN A 159 -7.98 -3.31 -16.75
CA ASN A 159 -9.13 -3.84 -17.48
C ASN A 159 -10.47 -3.46 -16.82
N GLU A 160 -10.57 -3.51 -15.49
CA GLU A 160 -11.76 -3.10 -14.76
C GLU A 160 -12.06 -1.60 -14.95
N ASN A 161 -11.06 -0.73 -14.81
CA ASN A 161 -11.24 0.71 -14.98
C ASN A 161 -11.61 1.09 -16.44
N ASN A 162 -11.00 0.44 -17.43
CA ASN A 162 -11.34 0.67 -18.84
C ASN A 162 -12.81 0.34 -19.15
N ARG A 163 -13.37 -0.71 -18.52
CA ARG A 163 -14.78 -1.08 -18.70
C ARG A 163 -15.73 -0.06 -18.07
N VAL A 164 -15.37 0.49 -16.91
CA VAL A 164 -16.18 1.53 -16.25
C VAL A 164 -16.23 2.81 -17.09
N GLU A 165 -15.11 3.23 -17.65
CA GLU A 165 -15.04 4.40 -18.55
C GLU A 165 -15.90 4.22 -19.82
N GLN A 166 -15.92 3.00 -20.39
CA GLN A 166 -16.78 2.67 -21.53
C GLN A 166 -18.28 2.70 -21.18
N SER A 167 -18.67 2.23 -20.00
CA SER A 167 -20.07 2.28 -19.56
C SER A 167 -20.56 3.71 -19.35
N ASN A 168 -19.71 4.59 -18.80
CA ASN A 168 -20.05 6.00 -18.54
C ASN A 168 -20.09 6.87 -19.80
N THR A 169 -19.50 6.42 -20.91
CA THR A 169 -19.52 7.14 -22.20
C THR A 169 -20.68 6.73 -23.09
N LEU A 170 -21.36 5.64 -22.76
CA LEU A 170 -22.53 5.12 -23.49
C LEU A 170 -23.87 5.45 -22.79
N SER A 171 -23.84 6.06 -21.60
CA SER A 171 -24.98 6.56 -20.83
C SER A 171 -25.16 8.06 -20.99
#